data_AF-A0A3P9IQG1-F1
#
_entry.id   AF-A0A3P9IQG1-F1
#
_cell.length_a   1.000
_cell.length_b   1.000
_cell.length_c   1.000
_cell.angle_alpha   90.00
_cell.angle_beta   90.00
_cell.angle_gamma   90.00
#
_symmetry.space_group_name_H-M   'P 1'
#
loop_
_entity.id
_entity.type
_entity.pdbx_description
1 polymer ?
#
loop_
_entity_poly.entity_id
_entity_poly.type
_entity_poly.pdbx_seq_one_letter_code
_entity_poly.pdbx_strand_id
1 'polypeptide(L)'
;MKVAQVKRCVAWRTYHQYYSDYVCAEGKLREAEKQEEKQKQSSAKKLEMLIEKVNVLQPIIIVMPRQIKVQELHLKCSKARNDYLLNMAAANSSVMKYFLKDISFLIDCADMGYHLSVGRVMQTYLYRWGNTQEKLETNLLQLQETVSKLDQSKDKDIILQDHYNAFSIPARFTYLPQEGDQMCGDIETRFKQIQTRLKAVTEETEEVKGIKPSLILVFTCLYLLWVLTTVNLLSKSSMAKRRVNMQETEGLYFTVIHLCATNNFKFCLGF
;
A
#
# COMPACT_ATOMS: atom_id res chain seq x y z
N MET A 1 -39.12 2.77 18.21
CA MET A 1 -38.90 3.57 19.45
C MET A 1 -39.93 4.69 19.64
N LYS A 2 -40.00 5.72 18.77
CA LYS A 2 -40.92 6.88 18.93
C LYS A 2 -42.40 6.50 19.16
N VAL A 3 -42.91 5.54 18.38
CA VAL A 3 -44.30 5.06 18.52
C VAL A 3 -44.58 4.51 19.92
N ALA A 4 -43.67 3.73 20.49
CA ALA A 4 -43.84 3.14 21.82
C ALA A 4 -43.77 4.21 22.92
N GLN A 5 -42.89 5.21 22.79
CA GLN A 5 -42.84 6.35 23.71
C GLN A 5 -44.12 7.18 23.68
N VAL A 6 -44.66 7.47 22.49
CA VAL A 6 -45.91 8.23 22.34
C VAL A 6 -47.07 7.45 22.99
N LYS A 7 -47.21 6.15 22.69
CA LYS A 7 -48.24 5.30 23.30
C LYS A 7 -48.14 5.27 24.83
N ARG A 8 -46.92 5.14 25.38
CA ARG A 8 -46.68 5.23 26.83
C ARG A 8 -47.14 6.57 27.42
N CYS A 9 -46.82 7.69 26.78
CA CYS A 9 -47.24 9.02 27.25
C CYS A 9 -48.76 9.20 27.26
N VAL A 10 -49.44 8.69 26.22
CA VAL A 10 -50.91 8.74 26.14
C VAL A 10 -51.56 7.88 27.22
N ALA A 11 -51.06 6.66 27.43
CA ALA A 11 -51.55 5.75 28.47
C ALA A 11 -51.34 6.33 29.88
N TRP A 12 -50.19 6.97 30.13
CA TRP A 12 -49.89 7.66 31.38
C TRP A 12 -50.90 8.78 31.68
N ARG A 13 -51.18 9.66 30.70
CA ARG A 13 -52.16 10.75 30.86
C ARG A 13 -53.57 10.21 31.16
N THR A 14 -53.97 9.16 30.44
CA THR A 14 -55.29 8.52 30.62
C THR A 14 -55.43 7.93 32.03
N TYR A 15 -54.40 7.23 32.52
CA TYR A 15 -54.37 6.71 33.87
C TYR A 15 -54.49 7.83 34.93
N HIS A 16 -53.70 8.90 34.79
CA HIS A 16 -53.73 10.01 35.76
C HIS A 16 -55.09 10.72 35.79
N GLN A 17 -55.73 10.89 34.63
CA GLN A 17 -57.09 11.43 34.56
C GLN A 17 -58.09 10.54 35.30
N TYR A 18 -58.11 9.23 35.00
CA TYR A 18 -59.07 8.33 35.66
C TYR A 18 -58.79 8.12 37.14
N TYR A 19 -57.53 8.21 37.56
CA TYR A 19 -57.17 8.22 38.97
C TYR A 19 -57.72 9.46 39.68
N SER A 20 -57.59 10.64 39.07
CA SER A 20 -58.17 11.88 39.61
C SER A 20 -59.70 11.80 39.71
N ASP A 21 -60.37 11.31 38.65
CA ASP A 21 -61.82 11.11 38.63
C ASP A 21 -62.28 10.14 39.74
N TYR A 22 -61.55 9.03 39.93
CA TYR A 22 -61.80 8.04 40.98
C TYR A 22 -61.66 8.65 42.39
N VAL A 23 -60.55 9.35 42.67
CA VAL A 23 -60.31 9.99 43.98
C VAL A 23 -61.37 11.05 44.28
N CYS A 24 -61.80 11.81 43.27
CA CYS A 24 -62.89 12.78 43.42
C CYS A 24 -64.21 12.10 43.79
N ALA A 25 -64.56 10.99 43.12
CA ALA A 25 -65.77 10.24 43.42
C ALA A 25 -65.72 9.57 44.80
N GLU A 26 -64.56 9.03 45.19
CA GLU A 26 -64.33 8.46 46.52
C GLU A 26 -64.52 9.51 47.62
N GLY A 27 -64.00 10.73 47.42
CA GLY A 27 -64.21 11.86 48.33
C GLY A 27 -65.70 12.20 48.50
N LYS A 28 -66.45 12.29 47.40
CA LYS A 28 -67.90 12.56 47.42
C LYS A 28 -68.72 11.45 48.07
N LEU A 29 -68.30 10.20 47.95
CA LEU A 29 -68.92 9.07 48.65
C LEU A 29 -68.67 9.20 50.17
N ARG A 30 -67.42 9.41 50.57
CA ARG A 30 -67.04 9.56 51.98
C ARG A 30 -67.74 10.73 52.68
N GLU A 31 -67.94 11.83 51.97
CA GLU A 31 -68.74 12.96 52.47
C GLU A 31 -70.22 12.60 52.63
N ALA A 32 -70.80 11.83 51.70
CA ALA A 32 -72.18 11.36 51.79
C ALA A 32 -72.39 10.42 52.98
N GLU A 33 -71.47 9.47 53.17
CA GLU A 33 -71.48 8.52 54.29
C GLU A 33 -71.38 9.25 55.63
N LYS A 34 -70.50 10.26 55.74
CA LYS A 34 -70.41 11.11 56.95
C LYS A 34 -71.68 11.91 57.21
N GLN A 35 -72.35 12.41 56.17
CA GLN A 35 -73.62 13.13 56.31
C GLN A 35 -74.74 12.18 56.76
N GLU A 36 -74.79 10.97 56.21
CA GLU A 36 -75.72 9.92 56.63
C GLU A 36 -75.51 9.53 58.10
N GLU A 37 -74.27 9.30 58.53
CA GLU A 37 -73.95 8.98 59.93
C GLU A 37 -74.38 10.08 60.91
N LYS A 38 -74.11 11.36 60.56
CA LYS A 38 -74.56 12.51 61.36
C LYS A 38 -76.08 12.61 61.41
N GLN A 39 -76.76 12.31 60.30
CA GLN A 39 -78.22 12.34 60.23
C GLN A 39 -78.85 11.22 61.08
N LYS A 40 -78.31 10.00 61.02
CA LYS A 40 -78.70 8.86 61.90
C LYS A 40 -78.54 9.19 63.38
N GLN A 41 -77.46 9.87 63.77
CA GLN A 41 -77.24 10.29 65.17
C GLN A 41 -78.21 11.39 65.64
N SER A 42 -78.65 12.28 64.72
CA SER A 42 -79.62 13.34 65.03
C SER A 42 -81.08 12.85 65.06
N SER A 43 -81.44 11.87 64.22
CA SER A 43 -82.77 11.27 64.16
C SER A 43 -83.05 10.32 65.33
N ALA A 44 -82.02 9.78 65.98
CA ALA A 44 -82.16 8.98 67.20
C ALA A 44 -82.72 9.77 68.40
N LYS A 45 -82.81 11.11 68.32
CA LYS A 45 -83.32 11.98 69.41
C LYS A 45 -84.76 12.51 69.19
N LYS A 46 -85.48 12.12 68.13
CA LYS A 46 -86.87 12.56 67.89
C LYS A 46 -87.77 11.43 67.37
N LEU A 47 -88.83 11.17 68.13
CA LEU A 47 -89.93 10.23 67.86
C LEU A 47 -90.82 10.73 66.71
N GLU A 48 -91.05 9.92 65.66
CA GLU A 48 -92.36 9.73 64.99
C GLU A 48 -92.31 8.75 63.80
N MET A 49 -93.23 7.78 63.80
CA MET A 49 -93.32 6.61 62.90
C MET A 49 -93.72 6.90 61.44
N LEU A 50 -93.74 8.17 61.00
CA LEU A 50 -93.95 8.54 59.58
C LEU A 50 -92.67 9.03 58.88
N ILE A 51 -91.60 9.25 59.65
CA ILE A 51 -90.28 9.69 59.14
C ILE A 51 -89.36 8.48 58.86
N GLU A 52 -89.72 7.29 59.35
CA GLU A 52 -88.91 6.06 59.28
C GLU A 52 -88.69 5.57 57.83
N LYS A 53 -89.69 5.67 56.95
CA LYS A 53 -89.52 5.33 55.52
C LYS A 53 -88.53 6.27 54.82
N VAL A 54 -88.58 7.57 55.07
CA VAL A 54 -87.68 8.55 54.42
C VAL A 54 -86.25 8.43 54.95
N ASN A 55 -86.07 8.19 56.25
CA ASN A 55 -84.76 8.03 56.87
C ASN A 55 -84.08 6.69 56.52
N VAL A 56 -84.83 5.62 56.28
CA VAL A 56 -84.29 4.31 55.87
C VAL A 56 -84.00 4.25 54.36
N LEU A 57 -84.73 5.02 53.54
CA LEU A 57 -84.54 5.07 52.08
C LEU A 57 -83.45 6.06 51.62
N GLN A 58 -83.13 7.10 52.40
CA GLN A 58 -82.07 8.08 52.06
C GLN A 58 -80.67 7.47 51.82
N PRO A 59 -80.18 6.52 52.64
CA PRO A 59 -78.93 5.80 52.40
C PRO A 59 -78.92 5.11 51.03
N ILE A 60 -80.03 4.45 50.68
CA ILE A 60 -80.21 3.70 49.43
C ILE A 60 -80.24 4.65 48.23
N ILE A 61 -80.80 5.86 48.38
CA ILE A 61 -80.96 6.82 47.27
C ILE A 61 -79.69 7.65 47.04
N ILE A 62 -78.91 7.96 48.08
CA ILE A 62 -77.76 8.89 47.96
C ILE A 62 -76.42 8.17 47.99
N VAL A 63 -76.25 7.18 48.86
CA VAL A 63 -74.96 6.51 49.09
C VAL A 63 -74.75 5.35 48.10
N MET A 64 -75.75 4.48 47.88
CA MET A 64 -75.59 3.35 46.95
C MET A 64 -75.23 3.77 45.51
N PRO A 65 -75.86 4.77 44.88
CA PRO A 65 -75.47 5.19 43.52
C PRO A 65 -74.05 5.77 43.47
N ARG A 66 -73.61 6.48 44.52
CA ARG A 66 -72.23 6.96 44.65
C ARG A 66 -71.25 5.81 44.82
N GLN A 67 -71.62 4.78 45.58
CA GLN A 67 -70.82 3.57 45.78
C GLN A 67 -70.63 2.81 44.46
N ILE A 68 -71.71 2.60 43.68
CA ILE A 68 -71.63 2.02 42.33
C ILE A 68 -70.70 2.85 41.45
N LYS A 69 -70.83 4.19 41.49
CA LYS A 69 -69.99 5.07 40.68
C LYS A 69 -68.50 4.99 41.02
N VAL A 70 -68.17 4.89 42.31
CA VAL A 70 -66.80 4.68 42.78
C VAL A 70 -66.26 3.34 42.28
N GLN A 71 -67.05 2.26 42.33
CA GLN A 71 -66.64 0.94 41.82
C GLN A 71 -66.38 0.96 40.30
N GLU A 72 -67.23 1.62 39.51
CA GLU A 72 -67.01 1.80 38.07
C GLU A 72 -65.71 2.54 37.77
N LEU A 73 -65.47 3.67 38.46
CA LEU A 73 -64.28 4.49 38.27
C LEU A 73 -63.02 3.78 38.76
N HIS A 74 -63.11 3.00 39.84
CA HIS A 74 -62.01 2.15 40.31
C HIS A 74 -61.60 1.14 39.25
N LEU A 75 -62.57 0.44 38.65
CA LEU A 75 -62.31 -0.52 37.58
C LEU A 75 -61.68 0.16 36.36
N LYS A 76 -62.21 1.32 35.97
CA LYS A 76 -61.71 2.12 34.84
C LYS A 76 -60.27 2.61 35.06
N CYS A 77 -59.99 3.12 36.26
CA CYS A 77 -58.65 3.54 36.69
C CYS A 77 -57.67 2.35 36.73
N SER A 78 -58.10 1.21 37.29
CA SER A 78 -57.28 -0.01 37.35
C SER A 78 -56.92 -0.54 35.96
N LYS A 79 -57.88 -0.54 35.02
CA LYS A 79 -57.62 -0.90 33.63
C LYS A 79 -56.60 0.04 32.97
N ALA A 80 -56.79 1.36 33.10
CA ALA A 80 -55.86 2.34 32.54
C ALA A 80 -54.46 2.25 33.16
N ARG A 81 -54.35 1.89 34.45
CA ARG A 81 -53.07 1.62 35.13
C ARG A 81 -52.36 0.43 34.49
N ASN A 82 -53.08 -0.67 34.26
CA ASN A 82 -52.52 -1.87 33.64
C ASN A 82 -52.05 -1.57 32.21
N ASP A 83 -52.86 -0.85 31.43
CA ASP A 83 -52.49 -0.41 30.07
C ASP A 83 -51.24 0.49 30.10
N TYR A 84 -51.11 1.39 31.06
CA TYR A 84 -49.92 2.20 31.24
C TYR A 84 -48.68 1.34 31.54
N LEU A 85 -48.77 0.38 32.46
CA LEU A 85 -47.65 -0.52 32.80
C LEU A 85 -47.20 -1.35 31.60
N LEU A 86 -48.14 -1.88 30.81
CA LEU A 86 -47.83 -2.63 29.59
C LEU A 86 -47.14 -1.76 28.54
N ASN A 87 -47.63 -0.54 28.31
CA ASN A 87 -47.01 0.39 27.37
C ASN A 87 -45.63 0.87 27.85
N MET A 88 -45.43 1.00 29.16
CA MET A 88 -44.13 1.32 29.75
C MET A 88 -43.14 0.18 29.53
N ALA A 89 -43.53 -1.07 29.78
CA ALA A 89 -42.68 -2.23 29.52
C ALA A 89 -42.33 -2.35 28.03
N ALA A 90 -43.30 -2.17 27.13
CA ALA A 90 -43.07 -2.19 25.69
C ALA A 90 -42.13 -1.06 25.21
N ALA A 91 -42.27 0.15 25.77
CA ALA A 91 -41.36 1.26 25.47
C ALA A 91 -39.93 0.98 25.94
N ASN A 92 -39.76 0.47 27.16
CA ASN A 92 -38.45 0.10 27.71
C ASN A 92 -37.79 -1.00 26.86
N SER A 93 -38.53 -2.05 26.52
CA SER A 93 -38.05 -3.13 25.65
C SER A 93 -37.62 -2.61 24.28
N SER A 94 -38.40 -1.70 23.68
CA SER A 94 -38.07 -1.08 22.39
C SER A 94 -36.78 -0.25 22.45
N VAL A 95 -36.56 0.49 23.54
CA VAL A 95 -35.33 1.27 23.75
C VAL A 95 -34.14 0.33 23.92
N MET A 96 -34.28 -0.70 24.75
CA MET A 96 -33.22 -1.69 24.96
C MET A 96 -32.84 -2.41 23.66
N LYS A 97 -33.83 -2.85 22.86
CA LYS A 97 -33.57 -3.47 21.55
C LYS A 97 -32.79 -2.53 20.63
N TYR A 98 -33.18 -1.25 20.58
CA TYR A 98 -32.51 -0.27 19.73
C TYR A 98 -31.02 -0.16 20.06
N PHE A 99 -30.69 0.03 21.34
CA PHE A 99 -29.31 0.23 21.76
C PHE A 99 -28.47 -1.05 21.76
N LEU A 100 -29.06 -2.20 22.09
CA LEU A 100 -28.32 -3.45 22.20
C LEU A 100 -28.20 -4.22 20.88
N LYS A 101 -29.11 -4.00 19.92
CA LYS A 101 -29.16 -4.78 18.67
C LYS A 101 -29.18 -3.90 17.44
N ASP A 102 -30.13 -2.96 17.36
CA ASP A 102 -30.41 -2.26 16.11
C ASP A 102 -29.24 -1.34 15.70
N ILE A 103 -28.54 -0.71 16.64
CA ILE A 103 -27.33 0.10 16.33
C ILE A 103 -26.24 -0.75 15.69
N SER A 104 -25.90 -1.90 16.30
CA SER A 104 -24.88 -2.80 15.74
C SER A 104 -25.27 -3.25 14.34
N PHE A 105 -26.52 -3.69 14.17
CA PHE A 105 -27.02 -4.14 12.88
C PHE A 105 -26.96 -3.05 11.80
N LEU A 106 -27.27 -1.79 12.14
CA LEU A 106 -27.15 -0.67 11.21
C LEU A 106 -25.71 -0.40 10.78
N ILE A 107 -24.75 -0.54 11.70
CA ILE A 107 -23.31 -0.42 11.38
C ILE A 107 -22.89 -1.55 10.44
N ASP A 108 -23.26 -2.80 10.76
CA ASP A 108 -22.95 -3.95 9.91
C ASP A 108 -23.53 -3.81 8.49
N CYS A 109 -24.73 -3.24 8.36
CA CYS A 109 -25.32 -2.93 7.06
C CYS A 109 -24.56 -1.82 6.31
N ALA A 110 -24.08 -0.79 7.02
CA ALA A 110 -23.30 0.28 6.42
C ALA A 110 -21.92 -0.21 5.93
N ASP A 111 -21.31 -1.14 6.67
CA ASP A 111 -20.00 -1.70 6.37
C ASP A 111 -20.06 -2.85 5.34
N MET A 112 -21.25 -3.27 4.93
CA MET A 112 -21.46 -4.43 4.08
C MET A 112 -20.69 -4.30 2.75
N GLY A 113 -19.70 -5.17 2.57
CA GLY A 113 -18.90 -5.25 1.35
C GLY A 113 -17.78 -4.22 1.22
N TYR A 114 -17.63 -3.28 2.16
CA TYR A 114 -16.58 -2.27 2.13
C TYR A 114 -15.18 -2.92 2.16
N HIS A 115 -14.89 -3.70 3.21
CA HIS A 115 -13.59 -4.37 3.37
C HIS A 115 -13.29 -5.36 2.24
N LEU A 116 -14.31 -6.06 1.72
CA LEU A 116 -14.14 -6.98 0.60
C LEU A 116 -13.71 -6.23 -0.68
N SER A 117 -14.36 -5.09 -0.95
CA SER A 117 -14.06 -4.26 -2.13
C SER A 117 -12.67 -3.66 -2.05
N VAL A 118 -12.33 -3.04 -0.91
CA VAL A 118 -10.99 -2.47 -0.67
C VAL A 118 -9.93 -3.57 -0.71
N GLY A 119 -10.18 -4.72 -0.08
CA GLY A 119 -9.27 -5.86 -0.10
C GLY A 119 -8.95 -6.35 -1.51
N ARG A 120 -9.97 -6.47 -2.38
CA ARG A 120 -9.76 -6.86 -3.79
C ARG A 120 -8.90 -5.85 -4.54
N VAL A 121 -9.13 -4.55 -4.36
CA VAL A 121 -8.34 -3.49 -5.00
C VAL A 121 -6.88 -3.57 -4.52
N MET A 122 -6.65 -3.69 -3.22
CA MET A 122 -5.31 -3.77 -2.64
C MET A 122 -4.57 -5.04 -3.06
N GLN A 123 -5.22 -6.19 -3.08
CA GLN A 123 -4.62 -7.44 -3.58
C GLN A 123 -4.23 -7.32 -5.05
N THR A 124 -5.08 -6.71 -5.88
CA THR A 124 -4.78 -6.47 -7.29
C THR A 124 -3.59 -5.54 -7.45
N TYR A 125 -3.50 -4.49 -6.63
CA TYR A 125 -2.37 -3.57 -6.60
C TYR A 125 -1.07 -4.30 -6.25
N LEU A 126 -1.06 -5.07 -5.17
CA LEU A 126 0.10 -5.86 -4.73
C LEU A 126 0.55 -6.87 -5.79
N TYR A 127 -0.41 -7.57 -6.41
CA TYR A 127 -0.13 -8.50 -7.50
C TYR A 127 0.55 -7.81 -8.69
N ARG A 128 0.02 -6.66 -9.12
CA ARG A 128 0.62 -5.88 -10.22
C ARG A 128 2.02 -5.39 -9.88
N TRP A 129 2.25 -4.96 -8.65
CA TRP A 129 3.55 -4.52 -8.18
C TRP A 129 4.56 -5.68 -8.20
N GLY A 130 4.20 -6.84 -7.63
CA GLY A 130 5.04 -8.04 -7.65
C GLY A 130 5.42 -8.48 -9.06
N ASN A 131 4.45 -8.55 -9.98
CA ASN A 131 4.71 -8.87 -11.38
C ASN A 131 5.64 -7.87 -12.07
N THR A 132 5.56 -6.58 -11.72
CA THR A 132 6.42 -5.56 -12.31
C THR A 132 7.86 -5.72 -11.83
N GLN A 133 8.04 -6.02 -10.54
CA GLN A 133 9.34 -6.30 -9.95
C GLN A 133 9.99 -7.53 -10.58
N GLU A 134 9.25 -8.64 -10.71
CA GLU A 134 9.74 -9.88 -11.34
C GLU A 134 10.17 -9.64 -12.80
N LYS A 135 9.39 -8.87 -13.56
CA LYS A 135 9.75 -8.49 -14.94
C LYS A 135 11.03 -7.65 -14.98
N LEU A 136 11.18 -6.70 -14.07
CA LEU A 136 12.38 -5.88 -13.99
C LEU A 136 13.62 -6.73 -13.67
N GLU A 137 13.50 -7.66 -12.71
CA GLU A 137 14.55 -8.60 -12.35
C GLU A 137 14.93 -9.49 -13.55
N THR A 138 13.94 -10.03 -14.26
CA THR A 138 14.16 -10.83 -15.46
C THR A 138 14.89 -10.03 -16.55
N ASN A 139 14.48 -8.78 -16.79
CA ASN A 139 15.14 -7.91 -17.78
C ASN A 139 16.58 -7.57 -17.36
N LEU A 140 16.83 -7.37 -16.06
CA LEU A 140 18.17 -7.12 -15.54
C LEU A 140 19.08 -8.34 -15.77
N LEU A 141 18.56 -9.56 -15.51
CA LEU A 141 19.29 -10.81 -15.76
C LEU A 141 19.64 -10.97 -17.24
N GLN A 142 18.71 -10.68 -18.15
CA GLN A 142 18.97 -10.70 -19.60
C GLN A 142 20.06 -9.69 -20.01
N LEU A 143 20.04 -8.49 -19.44
CA LEU A 143 21.07 -7.49 -19.67
C LEU A 143 22.42 -7.96 -19.13
N GLN A 144 22.46 -8.51 -17.91
CA GLN A 144 23.68 -9.06 -17.32
C GLN A 144 24.26 -10.19 -18.17
N GLU A 145 23.42 -11.08 -18.69
CA GLU A 145 23.83 -12.13 -19.63
C GLU A 145 24.43 -11.53 -20.92
N THR A 146 23.79 -10.51 -21.48
CA THR A 146 24.28 -9.81 -22.68
C THR A 146 25.63 -9.14 -22.44
N VAL A 147 25.80 -8.47 -21.30
CA VAL A 147 27.08 -7.86 -20.88
C VAL A 147 28.16 -8.92 -20.71
N SER A 148 27.80 -10.08 -20.15
CA SER A 148 28.73 -11.19 -19.93
C SER A 148 29.20 -11.84 -21.24
N LYS A 149 28.46 -11.64 -22.34
CA LYS A 149 28.78 -12.11 -23.69
C LYS A 149 29.63 -11.12 -24.50
N LEU A 150 29.95 -9.93 -23.97
CA LEU A 150 30.84 -8.99 -24.65
C LEU A 150 32.25 -9.58 -24.75
N ASP A 151 32.71 -9.82 -25.98
CA ASP A 151 34.01 -10.44 -26.25
C ASP A 151 34.68 -9.78 -27.46
N GLN A 152 35.57 -8.84 -27.18
CA GLN A 152 36.33 -8.11 -28.20
C GLN A 152 37.19 -9.03 -29.08
N SER A 153 37.70 -10.15 -28.53
CA SER A 153 38.56 -11.06 -29.31
C SER A 153 37.73 -11.83 -30.33
N LYS A 154 36.56 -12.32 -29.90
CA LYS A 154 35.60 -12.97 -30.78
C LYS A 154 35.08 -12.02 -31.86
N ASP A 155 34.75 -10.78 -31.51
CA ASP A 155 34.30 -9.77 -32.48
C ASP A 155 35.37 -9.49 -33.54
N LYS A 156 36.65 -9.37 -33.12
CA LYS A 156 37.79 -9.24 -34.03
C LYS A 156 37.91 -10.45 -34.96
N ASP A 157 37.77 -11.66 -34.43
CA ASP A 157 37.87 -12.89 -35.24
C ASP A 157 36.74 -12.97 -36.29
N ILE A 158 35.52 -12.57 -35.93
CA ILE A 158 34.38 -12.44 -36.87
C ILE A 158 34.71 -11.46 -38.00
N ILE A 159 35.23 -10.27 -37.67
CA ILE A 159 35.61 -9.27 -38.67
C ILE A 159 36.65 -9.81 -39.65
N LEU A 160 37.68 -10.50 -39.14
CA LEU A 160 38.74 -11.10 -39.96
C LEU A 160 38.20 -12.23 -40.86
N GLN A 161 37.24 -13.02 -40.37
CA GLN A 161 36.60 -14.08 -41.15
C GLN A 161 35.68 -13.53 -42.23
N ASP A 162 34.79 -12.59 -41.90
CA ASP A 162 33.83 -12.00 -42.84
C ASP A 162 34.54 -11.26 -43.99
N HIS A 163 35.73 -10.70 -43.71
CA HIS A 163 36.52 -9.94 -44.67
C HIS A 163 37.81 -10.68 -45.06
N TYR A 164 37.77 -12.01 -45.13
CA TYR A 164 38.96 -12.84 -45.36
C TYR A 164 39.78 -12.38 -46.57
N ASN A 165 39.16 -11.99 -47.69
CA ASN A 165 39.88 -11.56 -48.89
C ASN A 165 40.79 -10.35 -48.63
N ALA A 166 40.37 -9.40 -47.81
CA ALA A 166 41.13 -8.19 -47.49
C ALA A 166 42.28 -8.48 -46.50
N PHE A 167 42.09 -9.45 -45.61
CA PHE A 167 43.04 -9.79 -44.54
C PHE A 167 43.85 -11.07 -44.80
N SER A 168 43.63 -11.73 -45.94
CA SER A 168 44.35 -12.94 -46.32
C SER A 168 45.83 -12.66 -46.55
N ILE A 169 46.68 -13.62 -46.19
CA ILE A 169 48.12 -13.50 -46.36
C ILE A 169 48.44 -13.53 -47.87
N PRO A 170 49.12 -12.51 -48.42
CA PRO A 170 49.53 -12.51 -49.82
C PRO A 170 50.52 -13.65 -50.13
N ALA A 171 50.59 -14.05 -51.40
CA ALA A 171 51.59 -15.01 -51.85
C ALA A 171 53.01 -14.49 -51.55
N ARG A 172 53.89 -15.42 -51.12
CA ARG A 172 55.30 -15.08 -50.89
C ARG A 172 55.96 -14.70 -52.21
N PHE A 173 56.81 -13.68 -52.18
CA PHE A 173 57.69 -13.39 -53.29
C PHE A 173 58.62 -14.58 -53.53
N THR A 174 58.72 -15.00 -54.78
CA THR A 174 59.67 -16.02 -55.23
C THR A 174 60.86 -15.35 -55.89
N TYR A 175 62.06 -15.85 -55.61
CA TYR A 175 63.28 -15.39 -56.25
C TYR A 175 63.24 -15.69 -57.76
N LEU A 176 63.58 -14.68 -58.58
CA LEU A 176 63.60 -14.75 -60.03
C LEU A 176 65.05 -14.55 -60.49
N PRO A 177 65.80 -15.64 -60.77
CA PRO A 177 67.19 -15.55 -61.17
C PRO A 177 67.33 -14.91 -62.56
N GLN A 178 68.31 -14.03 -62.71
CA GLN A 178 68.69 -13.48 -64.01
C GLN A 178 69.71 -14.41 -64.69
N GLU A 179 69.77 -14.45 -66.02
CA GLU A 179 70.70 -15.33 -66.73
C GLU A 179 72.16 -15.06 -66.30
N GLY A 180 72.82 -16.10 -65.78
CA GLY A 180 74.19 -16.02 -65.27
C GLY A 180 74.33 -15.69 -63.78
N ASP A 181 73.23 -15.63 -63.00
CA ASP A 181 73.28 -15.37 -61.55
C ASP A 181 73.97 -16.51 -60.79
N GLN A 182 75.22 -16.28 -60.37
CA GLN A 182 75.98 -17.16 -59.50
C GLN A 182 76.11 -16.52 -58.11
N MET A 183 75.56 -17.21 -57.10
CA MET A 183 75.66 -16.82 -55.69
C MET A 183 77.08 -17.02 -55.17
N CYS A 184 77.97 -16.04 -55.38
CA CYS A 184 79.31 -16.05 -54.79
C CYS A 184 79.70 -14.66 -54.28
N GLY A 185 80.01 -14.57 -52.98
CA GLY A 185 80.64 -13.41 -52.36
C GLY A 185 79.97 -12.93 -51.07
N ASP A 186 80.67 -13.11 -49.95
CA ASP A 186 80.51 -12.36 -48.68
C ASP A 186 79.18 -12.47 -47.90
N ILE A 187 78.42 -13.54 -48.15
CA ILE A 187 77.16 -13.85 -47.43
C ILE A 187 77.40 -14.00 -45.92
N GLU A 188 78.53 -14.60 -45.53
CA GLU A 188 78.78 -14.95 -44.13
C GLU A 188 79.09 -13.73 -43.25
N THR A 189 79.82 -12.73 -43.76
CA THR A 189 80.09 -11.50 -43.01
C THR A 189 78.83 -10.64 -42.91
N ARG A 190 78.03 -10.56 -43.99
CA ARG A 190 76.72 -9.90 -44.01
C ARG A 190 75.73 -10.57 -43.08
N PHE A 191 75.72 -11.90 -43.01
CA PHE A 191 74.91 -12.65 -42.05
C PHE A 191 75.24 -12.27 -40.61
N LYS A 192 76.54 -12.26 -40.24
CA LYS A 192 76.98 -11.84 -38.90
C LYS A 192 76.59 -10.39 -38.59
N GLN A 193 76.70 -9.49 -39.56
CA GLN A 193 76.29 -8.08 -39.41
C GLN A 193 74.78 -7.93 -39.17
N ILE A 194 73.94 -8.66 -39.94
CA ILE A 194 72.48 -8.67 -39.77
C ILE A 194 72.10 -9.30 -38.43
N GLN A 195 72.78 -10.36 -38.01
CA GLN A 195 72.51 -11.03 -36.73
C GLN A 195 72.79 -10.11 -35.54
N THR A 196 73.85 -9.30 -35.58
CA THR A 196 74.13 -8.30 -34.54
C THR A 196 73.08 -7.19 -34.52
N ARG A 197 72.66 -6.68 -35.70
CA ARG A 197 71.58 -5.69 -35.80
C ARG A 197 70.24 -6.23 -35.29
N LEU A 198 69.92 -7.49 -35.59
CA LEU A 198 68.71 -8.15 -35.11
C LEU A 198 68.67 -8.21 -33.59
N LYS A 199 69.77 -8.61 -32.95
CA LYS A 199 69.86 -8.67 -31.48
C LYS A 199 69.59 -7.31 -30.83
N ALA A 200 70.23 -6.25 -31.34
CA ALA A 200 70.03 -4.89 -30.83
C ALA A 200 68.56 -4.43 -30.98
N VAL A 201 67.95 -4.64 -32.15
CA VAL A 201 66.54 -4.23 -32.37
C VAL A 201 65.57 -5.09 -31.56
N THR A 202 65.85 -6.38 -31.35
CA THR A 202 65.02 -7.22 -30.47
C THR A 202 65.06 -6.72 -29.04
N GLU A 203 66.21 -6.30 -28.52
CA GLU A 203 66.33 -5.72 -27.17
C GLU A 203 65.53 -4.43 -27.05
N GLU A 204 65.71 -3.48 -27.97
CA GLU A 204 64.92 -2.23 -28.01
C GLU A 204 63.40 -2.50 -28.12
N THR A 205 63.01 -3.55 -28.84
CA THR A 205 61.59 -3.90 -29.04
C THR A 205 60.99 -4.54 -27.79
N GLU A 206 61.75 -5.33 -27.03
CA GLU A 206 61.28 -5.93 -25.77
C GLU A 206 61.08 -4.88 -24.67
N GLU A 207 61.93 -3.86 -24.59
CA GLU A 207 61.75 -2.73 -23.66
C GLU A 207 60.43 -1.98 -23.91
N VAL A 208 60.12 -1.72 -25.17
CA VAL A 208 58.88 -1.04 -25.59
C VAL A 208 57.64 -1.92 -25.38
N LYS A 209 57.77 -3.25 -25.52
CA LYS A 209 56.67 -4.20 -25.24
C LYS A 209 56.35 -4.28 -23.75
N GLY A 210 57.35 -4.20 -22.86
CA GLY A 210 57.16 -4.22 -21.40
C GLY A 210 56.31 -3.06 -20.87
N ILE A 211 56.29 -1.92 -21.58
CA ILE A 211 55.55 -0.71 -21.21
C ILE A 211 54.04 -0.79 -21.58
N LYS A 212 53.67 -1.64 -22.55
CA LYS A 212 52.28 -1.77 -23.02
C LYS A 212 51.28 -2.26 -21.96
N PRO A 213 51.52 -3.37 -21.23
CA PRO A 213 50.55 -3.88 -20.25
C PRO A 213 50.33 -2.92 -19.08
N SER A 214 51.36 -2.18 -18.67
CA SER A 214 51.27 -1.16 -17.61
C SER A 214 50.43 0.05 -18.05
N LEU A 215 50.56 0.52 -19.30
CA LEU A 215 49.68 1.57 -19.84
C LEU A 215 48.22 1.11 -19.97
N ILE A 216 47.98 -0.14 -20.38
CA ILE A 216 46.62 -0.70 -20.48
C ILE A 216 45.96 -0.73 -19.10
N LEU A 217 46.69 -1.15 -18.06
CA LEU A 217 46.19 -1.18 -16.68
C LEU A 217 45.86 0.24 -16.16
N VAL A 218 46.72 1.22 -16.46
CA VAL A 218 46.48 2.62 -16.09
C VAL A 218 45.24 3.17 -16.80
N PHE A 219 45.08 2.86 -18.08
CA PHE A 219 43.92 3.26 -18.88
C PHE A 219 42.61 2.66 -18.35
N THR A 220 42.58 1.36 -18.05
CA THR A 220 41.38 0.71 -17.51
C THR A 220 41.01 1.23 -16.12
N CYS A 221 41.99 1.49 -15.24
CA CYS A 221 41.77 2.11 -13.94
C CYS A 221 41.21 3.54 -14.05
N LEU A 222 41.78 4.38 -14.93
CA LEU A 222 41.31 5.74 -15.17
C LEU A 222 39.87 5.76 -15.71
N TYR A 223 39.56 4.84 -16.62
CA TYR A 223 38.23 4.70 -17.21
C TYR A 223 37.20 4.24 -16.17
N LEU A 224 37.53 3.23 -15.36
CA LEU A 224 36.67 2.78 -14.25
C LEU A 224 36.38 3.92 -13.27
N LEU A 225 37.41 4.67 -12.89
CA LEU A 225 37.30 5.80 -11.96
C LEU A 225 36.41 6.92 -12.55
N TRP A 226 36.49 7.16 -13.85
CA TRP A 226 35.63 8.11 -14.56
C TRP A 226 34.16 7.67 -14.57
N VAL A 227 33.88 6.40 -14.90
CA VAL A 227 32.53 5.81 -14.86
C VAL A 227 31.95 5.87 -13.44
N LEU A 228 32.73 5.52 -12.41
CA LEU A 228 32.26 5.55 -11.02
C LEU A 228 31.90 6.96 -10.54
N THR A 229 32.56 7.99 -11.07
CA THR A 229 32.36 9.37 -10.64
C THR A 229 31.22 10.07 -11.39
N THR A 230 30.96 9.67 -12.64
CA THR A 230 29.82 10.16 -13.43
C THR A 230 28.49 9.69 -12.84
N VAL A 231 28.43 8.45 -12.35
CA VAL A 231 27.25 7.91 -11.66
C VAL A 231 27.02 8.59 -10.30
N ASN A 232 28.08 9.03 -9.62
CA ASN A 232 28.02 9.64 -8.27
C ASN A 232 27.92 11.19 -8.24
N LEU A 233 27.66 11.88 -9.36
CA LEU A 233 27.38 13.33 -9.40
C LEU A 233 28.41 14.22 -8.66
N LEU A 234 29.69 13.83 -8.60
CA LEU A 234 30.75 14.67 -8.02
C LEU A 234 31.18 15.79 -8.99
N SER A 235 31.66 16.91 -8.45
CA SER A 235 31.76 18.23 -9.11
C SER A 235 32.33 18.27 -10.55
N LYS A 236 31.75 19.14 -11.39
CA LYS A 236 32.10 19.33 -12.83
C LYS A 236 33.56 19.74 -13.09
N SER A 237 34.25 20.40 -12.15
CA SER A 237 35.64 20.82 -12.34
C SER A 237 36.64 19.66 -12.28
N SER A 238 36.34 18.64 -11.48
CA SER A 238 37.11 17.38 -11.39
C SER A 238 37.07 16.58 -12.69
N MET A 239 35.95 16.63 -13.41
CA MET A 239 35.70 15.86 -14.63
C MET A 239 36.56 16.31 -15.82
N ALA A 240 36.74 17.62 -16.01
CA ALA A 240 37.53 18.16 -17.12
C ALA A 240 39.00 17.76 -17.00
N LYS A 241 39.59 17.86 -15.80
CA LYS A 241 41.00 17.49 -15.56
C LYS A 241 41.26 15.99 -15.79
N ARG A 242 40.31 15.12 -15.42
CA ARG A 242 40.42 13.67 -15.67
C ARG A 242 40.32 13.32 -17.15
N ARG A 243 39.45 14.02 -17.90
CA ARG A 243 39.34 13.84 -19.35
C ARG A 243 40.65 14.20 -20.07
N VAL A 244 41.28 15.31 -19.66
CA VAL A 244 42.59 15.72 -20.20
C VAL A 244 43.65 14.65 -19.90
N ASN A 245 43.72 14.16 -18.66
CA ASN A 245 44.66 13.09 -18.28
C ASN A 245 44.43 11.78 -19.08
N MET A 246 43.16 11.43 -19.36
CA MET A 246 42.83 10.28 -20.20
C MET A 246 43.32 10.48 -21.64
N GLN A 247 43.12 11.66 -22.23
CA GLN A 247 43.61 11.99 -23.58
C GLN A 247 45.14 11.99 -23.66
N GLU A 248 45.83 12.49 -22.63
CA GLU A 248 47.30 12.41 -22.54
C GLU A 248 47.78 10.96 -22.48
N THR A 249 47.10 10.11 -21.70
CA THR A 249 47.40 8.68 -21.60
C THR A 249 47.15 7.94 -22.93
N GLU A 250 46.06 8.26 -23.64
CA GLU A 250 45.79 7.75 -24.99
C GLU A 250 46.90 8.16 -25.96
N GLY A 251 47.32 9.43 -25.94
CA GLY A 251 48.41 9.94 -26.76
C GLY A 251 49.73 9.20 -26.55
N LEU A 252 50.08 8.94 -25.29
CA LEU A 252 51.25 8.13 -24.94
C LEU A 252 51.12 6.69 -25.43
N TYR A 253 49.95 6.07 -25.25
CA TYR A 253 49.69 4.71 -25.72
C TYR A 253 49.85 4.58 -27.24
N PHE A 254 49.27 5.51 -28.02
CA PHE A 254 49.44 5.54 -29.47
C PHE A 254 50.89 5.75 -29.89
N THR A 255 51.64 6.61 -29.17
CA THR A 255 53.06 6.84 -29.44
C THR A 255 53.87 5.56 -29.26
N VAL A 256 53.63 4.80 -28.18
CA VAL A 256 54.30 3.52 -27.90
C VAL A 256 53.92 2.45 -28.94
N ILE A 257 52.65 2.37 -29.36
CA ILE A 257 52.23 1.47 -30.43
C ILE A 257 52.95 1.81 -31.74
N HIS A 258 52.96 3.09 -32.11
CA HIS A 258 53.59 3.56 -33.34
C HIS A 258 55.08 3.23 -33.34
N LEU A 259 55.80 3.52 -32.23
CA LEU A 259 57.21 3.19 -32.09
C LEU A 259 57.47 1.69 -32.27
N CYS A 260 56.66 0.84 -31.63
CA CYS A 260 56.78 -0.61 -31.75
C CYS A 260 56.49 -1.10 -33.18
N ALA A 261 55.48 -0.55 -33.86
CA ALA A 261 55.19 -0.87 -35.24
C ALA A 261 56.33 -0.44 -36.18
N THR A 262 56.88 0.77 -35.99
CA THR A 262 57.99 1.28 -36.81
C THR A 262 59.29 0.52 -36.59
N ASN A 263 59.61 0.10 -35.36
CA ASN A 263 60.83 -0.66 -35.09
C ASN A 263 60.77 -2.05 -35.74
N ASN A 264 59.61 -2.71 -35.69
CA ASN A 264 59.40 -3.98 -36.40
C ASN A 264 59.51 -3.80 -37.92
N PHE A 265 58.92 -2.74 -38.49
CA PHE A 265 58.99 -2.47 -39.94
C PHE A 265 60.39 -2.06 -40.43
N LYS A 266 61.10 -1.19 -39.70
CA LYS A 266 62.46 -0.76 -40.05
C LYS A 266 63.41 -1.96 -40.13
N PHE A 267 63.30 -2.88 -39.17
CA PHE A 267 64.08 -4.11 -39.17
C PHE A 267 63.79 -4.99 -40.41
N CYS A 268 62.52 -5.20 -40.74
CA CYS A 268 62.13 -6.01 -41.90
C CYS A 268 62.59 -5.43 -43.25
N LEU A 269 62.71 -4.10 -43.35
CA LEU A 269 63.12 -3.40 -44.58
C LEU A 269 64.62 -3.08 -44.65
N GLY A 270 65.40 -3.42 -43.62
CA GLY A 270 66.86 -3.26 -43.62
C GLY A 270 67.38 -1.83 -43.44
N PHE A 271 66.49 -0.86 -43.20
CA PHE A 271 66.84 0.53 -42.86
C PHE A 271 67.46 0.67 -41.47
#